data_AF-A0A024FWL8-F1
#
_entry.id   AF-A0A024FWL8-F1
#
_cell.length_a   1.000
_cell.length_b   1.000
_cell.length_c   1.000
_cell.angle_alpha   90.00
_cell.angle_beta   90.00
_cell.angle_gamma   90.00
#
_symmetry.space_group_name_H-M   'P 1'
#
loop_
_entity.id
_entity.type
_entity.pdbx_description
1 polymer ?
#
loop_
_entity_poly.entity_id
_entity_poly.type
_entity_poly.pdbx_seq_one_letter_code
_entity_poly.pdbx_strand_id
1 'polypeptide(L)'
;MLGPLTANIQLDKGLSKEALEISYMEDLYFDFKRLTTEVPTKVYEEFKKKLQNIQGIEFFDKKNMAFKCLDDQKMLSGMPSITMGFTHAAYEHTYTLTAKEYILKVSPERVKIETLEEVYYLTLVPHDIDHEWIIGATIAKVMHLKMALQYLTTVEGTFLKKK
;
A
#
# COMPACT_ATOMS: atom_id res chain seq x y z
N MET A 1 -3.85 11.39 14.55
CA MET A 1 -3.24 11.66 13.23
C MET A 1 -1.87 12.25 13.47
N LEU A 2 -0.84 11.73 12.79
CA LEU A 2 0.53 12.27 12.81
C LEU A 2 0.87 12.75 11.40
N GLY A 3 1.52 13.91 11.26
CA GLY A 3 1.86 14.52 9.97
C GLY A 3 1.44 15.99 9.84
N PRO A 4 1.62 16.62 8.66
CA PRO A 4 2.17 16.00 7.46
C PRO A 4 3.67 15.71 7.59
N LEU A 5 4.09 14.58 7.01
CA LEU A 5 5.48 14.29 6.71
C LEU A 5 5.63 14.36 5.19
N THR A 6 6.57 15.17 4.70
CA THR A 6 6.83 15.23 3.26
C THR A 6 7.60 13.99 2.83
N ALA A 7 7.07 13.27 1.84
CA ALA A 7 7.66 12.05 1.33
C ALA A 7 7.79 12.10 -0.20
N ASN A 8 8.90 11.57 -0.72
CA ASN A 8 9.05 11.34 -2.15
C ASN A 8 8.28 10.08 -2.55
N ILE A 9 7.19 10.25 -3.28
CA ILE A 9 6.35 9.15 -3.74
C ILE A 9 6.76 8.73 -5.15
N GLN A 10 7.05 7.44 -5.29
CA GLN A 10 7.39 6.80 -6.56
C GLN A 10 6.45 5.62 -6.79
N LEU A 11 5.79 5.62 -7.94
CA LEU A 11 5.01 4.50 -8.42
C LEU A 11 5.84 3.68 -9.42
N ASP A 12 5.51 2.40 -9.57
CA ASP A 12 6.16 1.52 -10.54
C ASP A 12 6.20 2.11 -11.96
N LYS A 13 7.22 1.72 -12.74
CA LYS A 13 7.47 2.17 -14.12
C LYS A 13 6.28 2.01 -15.09
N GLY A 14 5.26 1.23 -14.72
CA GLY A 14 4.02 1.04 -15.48
C GLY A 14 2.91 2.07 -15.21
N LEU A 15 3.18 3.08 -14.37
CA LEU A 15 2.29 4.21 -14.05
C LEU A 15 3.04 5.52 -14.34
N SER A 16 2.55 6.33 -15.29
CA SER A 16 3.15 7.63 -15.59
C SER A 16 2.79 8.63 -14.49
N LYS A 17 3.82 9.25 -13.91
CA LYS A 17 3.64 10.30 -12.90
C LYS A 17 2.94 11.53 -13.49
N GLU A 18 3.25 11.87 -14.74
CA GLU A 18 2.60 13.00 -15.42
C GLU A 18 1.10 12.74 -15.64
N ALA A 19 0.72 11.52 -15.97
CA ALA A 19 -0.69 11.13 -16.14
C ALA A 19 -1.47 11.11 -14.82
N LEU A 20 -0.76 10.94 -13.70
CA LEU A 20 -1.34 10.83 -12.37
C LEU A 20 -1.29 12.12 -11.57
N GLU A 21 -0.64 13.17 -12.10
CA GLU A 21 -0.44 14.47 -11.45
C GLU A 21 0.12 14.36 -10.02
N ILE A 22 0.92 13.33 -9.76
CA ILE A 22 1.61 13.18 -8.48
C ILE A 22 2.87 14.02 -8.54
N SER A 23 3.09 14.84 -7.52
CA SER A 23 4.33 15.59 -7.39
C SER A 23 5.47 14.66 -6.96
N TYR A 24 6.71 15.14 -7.02
CA TYR A 24 7.84 14.41 -6.45
C TYR A 24 7.84 14.40 -4.92
N MET A 25 7.01 15.24 -4.26
CA MET A 25 7.01 15.46 -2.81
C MET A 25 5.57 15.63 -2.33
N GLU A 26 5.02 14.58 -1.73
CA GLU A 26 3.63 14.52 -1.30
C GLU A 26 3.52 14.65 0.22
N ASP A 27 2.39 15.13 0.71
CA ASP A 27 2.10 15.24 2.13
C ASP A 27 1.49 13.95 2.65
N LEU A 28 2.12 13.37 3.67
CA LEU A 28 1.77 12.06 4.18
C LEU A 28 1.36 12.12 5.65
N TYR A 29 0.16 11.64 5.93
CA TYR A 29 -0.44 11.56 7.25
C TYR A 29 -0.55 10.11 7.69
N PHE A 30 -0.39 9.86 8.98
CA PHE A 30 -0.67 8.56 9.60
C PHE A 30 -1.92 8.67 10.46
N ASP A 31 -2.98 7.95 10.09
CA ASP A 31 -4.22 7.87 10.86
C ASP A 31 -4.55 6.43 11.26
N PHE A 32 -4.04 6.03 12.42
CA PHE A 32 -4.27 4.70 12.99
C PHE A 32 -5.73 4.42 13.39
N LYS A 33 -6.63 5.42 13.37
CA LYS A 33 -8.06 5.20 13.59
C LYS A 33 -8.77 4.68 12.34
N ARG A 34 -8.19 4.87 11.15
CA ARG A 34 -8.71 4.38 9.87
C ARG A 34 -8.07 3.06 9.52
N LEU A 35 -8.86 2.11 9.03
CA LEU A 35 -8.33 0.81 8.58
C LEU A 35 -7.68 0.92 7.19
N THR A 36 -8.31 1.67 6.29
CA THR A 36 -7.92 1.85 4.90
C THR A 36 -6.89 2.95 4.74
N THR A 37 -6.12 2.88 3.66
CA THR A 37 -5.20 3.96 3.25
C THR A 37 -5.85 4.78 2.15
N GLU A 38 -5.84 6.10 2.32
CA GLU A 38 -6.43 7.03 1.35
C GLU A 38 -5.30 7.57 0.47
N VAL A 39 -5.52 7.49 -0.84
CA VAL A 39 -4.55 7.89 -1.86
C VAL A 39 -5.22 8.85 -2.83
N PRO A 40 -4.47 9.75 -3.50
CA PRO A 40 -5.07 10.65 -4.48
C PRO A 40 -5.93 9.89 -5.50
N THR A 41 -7.10 10.42 -5.81
CA THR A 41 -8.12 9.72 -6.60
C THR A 41 -7.59 9.17 -7.93
N LYS A 42 -6.70 9.90 -8.61
CA LYS A 42 -6.06 9.44 -9.87
C LYS A 42 -5.23 8.18 -9.67
N VAL A 43 -4.49 8.09 -8.56
CA VAL A 43 -3.72 6.89 -8.18
C VAL A 43 -4.64 5.71 -7.95
N TYR A 44 -5.71 5.93 -7.18
CA TYR A 44 -6.70 4.89 -6.89
C TYR A 44 -7.31 4.32 -8.18
N GLU A 45 -7.73 5.18 -9.11
CA GLU A 45 -8.34 4.74 -10.37
C GLU A 45 -7.39 3.94 -11.25
N GLU A 46 -6.10 4.27 -11.31
CA GLU A 46 -5.13 3.45 -12.04
C GLU A 46 -4.87 2.09 -11.35
N PHE A 47 -4.80 2.04 -10.02
CA PHE A 47 -4.69 0.77 -9.28
C PHE A 47 -5.92 -0.12 -9.53
N LYS A 48 -7.11 0.47 -9.47
CA LYS A 48 -8.39 -0.19 -9.77
C LYS A 48 -8.43 -0.72 -11.20
N LYS A 49 -8.02 0.08 -12.18
CA LYS A 49 -7.94 -0.32 -13.59
C LYS A 49 -6.92 -1.43 -13.82
N LYS A 50 -5.76 -1.38 -13.18
CA LYS A 50 -4.76 -2.47 -13.24
C LYS A 50 -5.38 -3.77 -12.71
N LEU A 51 -5.96 -3.73 -11.51
CA LEU A 51 -6.59 -4.89 -10.88
C LEU A 51 -7.70 -5.49 -11.75
N GLN A 52 -8.55 -4.65 -12.34
CA GLN A 52 -9.63 -5.10 -13.23
C GLN A 52 -9.15 -5.78 -14.52
N ASN A 53 -7.92 -5.51 -14.95
CA ASN A 53 -7.34 -6.11 -16.15
C ASN A 53 -6.54 -7.40 -15.87
N ILE A 54 -6.41 -7.81 -14.61
CA ILE A 54 -5.73 -9.06 -14.26
C ILE A 54 -6.68 -10.23 -14.55
N GLN A 55 -6.27 -11.13 -15.44
CA GLN A 55 -7.01 -12.35 -15.75
C GLN A 55 -7.10 -13.26 -14.52
N GLY A 56 -8.28 -13.83 -14.28
CA GLY A 56 -8.54 -14.73 -13.14
C GLY A 56 -9.03 -14.01 -11.89
N ILE A 57 -9.36 -12.71 -11.99
CA ILE A 57 -10.04 -11.95 -10.94
C ILE A 57 -11.55 -11.92 -11.21
N GLU A 58 -12.34 -12.31 -10.21
CA GLU A 58 -13.80 -12.26 -10.24
C GLU A 58 -14.30 -11.30 -9.15
N PHE A 59 -14.84 -10.14 -9.55
CA PHE A 59 -15.43 -9.17 -8.62
C PHE A 59 -16.87 -9.55 -8.31
N PHE A 60 -17.17 -9.72 -7.02
CA PHE A 60 -18.55 -9.86 -6.54
C PHE A 60 -19.05 -8.56 -5.87
N ASP A 61 -18.15 -7.66 -5.45
CA ASP A 61 -18.48 -6.30 -5.02
C ASP A 61 -17.49 -5.29 -5.62
N LYS A 62 -17.89 -4.66 -6.72
CA LYS A 62 -17.08 -3.63 -7.39
C LYS A 62 -16.99 -2.32 -6.61
N LYS A 63 -17.92 -2.04 -5.71
CA LYS A 63 -17.93 -0.78 -4.93
C LYS A 63 -16.84 -0.83 -3.87
N ASN A 64 -16.76 -1.94 -3.13
CA ASN A 64 -15.75 -2.15 -2.10
C ASN A 64 -14.49 -2.85 -2.63
N MET A 65 -14.40 -3.04 -3.95
CA MET A 65 -13.29 -3.73 -4.62
C MET A 65 -12.98 -5.08 -3.95
N ALA A 66 -14.03 -5.87 -3.70
CA ALA A 66 -13.96 -7.21 -3.15
C ALA A 66 -14.05 -8.25 -4.28
N PHE A 67 -13.11 -9.18 -4.28
CA PHE A 67 -12.92 -10.10 -5.39
C PHE A 67 -12.37 -11.45 -4.94
N LYS A 68 -12.53 -12.44 -5.82
CA LYS A 68 -11.79 -13.70 -5.77
C LYS A 68 -10.64 -13.66 -6.77
N CYS A 69 -9.61 -14.42 -6.48
CA CYS A 69 -8.50 -14.64 -7.39
C CYS A 69 -8.24 -16.14 -7.55
N LEU A 70 -8.04 -16.59 -8.78
CA LEU A 70 -7.66 -17.98 -9.08
C LEU A 70 -6.15 -18.23 -8.90
N ASP A 71 -5.33 -17.18 -8.96
CA ASP A 71 -3.87 -17.26 -8.88
C ASP A 71 -3.31 -16.03 -8.15
N ASP A 72 -3.01 -16.22 -6.86
CA ASP A 72 -2.44 -15.19 -5.99
C ASP A 72 -1.13 -14.62 -6.55
N GLN A 73 -0.26 -15.44 -7.14
CA GLN A 73 1.02 -14.97 -7.64
C GLN A 73 0.85 -14.06 -8.85
N LYS A 74 -0.06 -14.42 -9.76
CA LYS A 74 -0.38 -13.59 -10.93
C LYS A 74 -1.00 -12.25 -10.53
N MET A 75 -1.89 -12.25 -9.53
CA MET A 75 -2.47 -11.02 -9.01
C MET A 75 -1.43 -10.15 -8.31
N LEU A 76 -0.63 -10.72 -7.40
CA LEU A 76 0.37 -9.96 -6.65
C LEU A 76 1.46 -9.37 -7.54
N SER A 77 1.85 -10.07 -8.63
CA SER A 77 2.85 -9.58 -9.59
C SER A 77 2.30 -8.61 -10.62
N GLY A 78 0.99 -8.67 -10.92
CA GLY A 78 0.33 -7.74 -11.84
C GLY A 78 0.01 -6.37 -11.23
N MET A 79 0.13 -6.26 -9.90
CA MET A 79 -0.25 -5.07 -9.15
C MET A 79 0.97 -4.17 -8.83
N PRO A 80 0.81 -2.84 -8.92
CA PRO A 80 1.92 -1.88 -8.84
C PRO A 80 2.44 -1.65 -7.40
N SER A 81 3.73 -1.38 -7.25
CA SER A 81 4.31 -0.95 -5.98
C SER A 81 4.24 0.57 -5.76
N ILE A 82 4.24 0.98 -4.49
CA ILE A 82 4.33 2.39 -4.05
C ILE A 82 5.55 2.50 -3.15
N THR A 83 6.52 3.31 -3.56
CA THR A 83 7.73 3.57 -2.78
C THR A 83 7.68 4.97 -2.20
N MET A 84 7.85 5.06 -0.87
CA MET A 84 7.80 6.27 -0.07
C MET A 84 9.19 6.53 0.49
N GLY A 85 9.84 7.61 0.05
CA GLY A 85 11.14 8.05 0.57
C GLY A 85 10.99 9.19 1.57
N PHE A 86 11.52 9.01 2.77
CA PHE A 86 11.61 10.05 3.81
C PHE A 86 13.06 10.49 3.94
N THR A 87 13.31 11.79 3.78
CA THR A 87 14.64 12.37 4.03
C THR A 87 14.57 13.16 5.33
N HIS A 88 15.20 12.65 6.38
CA HIS A 88 15.45 13.41 7.61
C HIS A 88 16.96 13.62 7.74
N ALA A 89 17.39 14.75 8.33
CA ALA A 89 18.74 15.33 8.28
C ALA A 89 19.98 14.41 8.46
N ALA A 90 19.83 13.15 8.89
CA ALA A 90 20.92 12.18 9.01
C ALA A 90 20.62 10.79 8.41
N TYR A 91 19.39 10.54 7.92
CA TYR A 91 18.95 9.23 7.43
C TYR A 91 17.92 9.36 6.31
N GLU A 92 18.17 8.67 5.21
CA GLU A 92 17.15 8.38 4.21
C GLU A 92 16.47 7.05 4.57
N HIS A 93 15.15 7.06 4.60
CA HIS A 93 14.37 5.86 4.82
C HIS A 93 13.40 5.65 3.67
N THR A 94 13.48 4.48 3.03
CA THR A 94 12.62 4.14 1.91
C THR A 94 11.75 2.97 2.31
N TYR A 95 10.44 3.13 2.08
CA TYR A 95 9.46 2.09 2.32
C TYR A 95 8.71 1.76 1.04
N THR A 96 8.71 0.48 0.65
CA THR A 96 7.93 0.00 -0.52
C THR A 96 6.72 -0.81 -0.06
N LEU A 97 5.54 -0.33 -0.45
CA LEU A 97 4.27 -1.05 -0.40
C LEU A 97 4.10 -1.84 -1.70
N THR A 98 3.87 -3.13 -1.57
CA THR A 98 3.50 -4.03 -2.66
C THR A 98 2.06 -4.49 -2.47
N ALA A 99 1.55 -5.25 -3.44
CA ALA A 99 0.23 -5.86 -3.36
C ALA A 99 0.00 -6.66 -2.06
N LYS A 100 1.04 -7.23 -1.46
CA LYS A 100 0.95 -7.96 -0.19
C LYS A 100 0.53 -7.07 0.98
N GLU A 101 0.82 -5.77 0.92
CA GLU A 101 0.51 -4.83 1.99
C GLU A 101 -0.86 -4.17 1.83
N TYR A 102 -1.27 -3.86 0.60
CA TYR A 102 -2.52 -3.13 0.34
C TYR A 102 -3.66 -4.00 -0.20
N ILE A 103 -3.45 -5.30 -0.47
CA ILE A 103 -4.50 -6.27 -0.75
C ILE A 103 -4.63 -7.21 0.45
N LEU A 104 -5.78 -7.16 1.10
CA LEU A 104 -6.06 -7.96 2.28
C LEU A 104 -6.77 -9.25 1.89
N LYS A 105 -6.19 -10.38 2.28
CA LYS A 105 -6.83 -11.70 2.22
C LYS A 105 -7.64 -11.93 3.49
N VAL A 106 -8.93 -12.23 3.34
CA VAL A 106 -9.89 -12.40 4.43
C VAL A 106 -10.58 -13.75 4.30
N SER A 107 -10.75 -14.43 5.44
CA SER A 107 -11.53 -15.67 5.48
C SER A 107 -13.00 -15.39 5.13
N PRO A 108 -13.63 -16.23 4.29
CA PRO A 108 -15.02 -16.09 3.84
C PRO A 108 -16.04 -16.06 5.00
N GLU A 109 -15.72 -16.71 6.13
CA GLU A 109 -16.53 -16.71 7.35
C GLU A 109 -16.80 -15.29 7.87
N ARG A 110 -15.85 -14.37 7.66
CA ARG A 110 -15.98 -12.97 8.08
C ARG A 110 -16.85 -12.13 7.15
N VAL A 111 -17.10 -12.61 5.94
CA VAL A 111 -17.83 -11.88 4.88
C VAL A 111 -19.22 -12.48 4.64
N LYS A 112 -19.57 -13.59 5.30
CA LYS A 112 -20.84 -14.32 5.09
C LYS A 112 -21.07 -14.71 3.62
N ILE A 113 -19.99 -14.95 2.88
CA ILE A 113 -20.07 -15.49 1.51
C ILE A 113 -19.61 -16.94 1.60
N GLU A 114 -20.55 -17.81 1.96
CA GLU A 114 -20.30 -19.23 2.27
C GLU A 114 -19.75 -20.03 1.07
N THR A 115 -19.87 -19.50 -0.14
CA THR A 115 -19.47 -20.18 -1.37
C THR A 115 -18.03 -19.90 -1.82
N LEU A 116 -17.30 -19.03 -1.12
CA LEU A 116 -15.94 -18.64 -1.52
C LEU A 116 -14.93 -19.23 -0.56
N GLU A 117 -13.85 -19.80 -1.06
CA GLU A 117 -12.77 -20.30 -0.20
C GLU A 117 -11.92 -19.13 0.35
N GLU A 118 -11.72 -18.08 -0.45
CA GLU A 118 -10.87 -16.95 -0.09
C GLU A 118 -11.38 -15.65 -0.70
N VAL A 119 -11.34 -14.56 0.08
CA VAL A 119 -11.81 -13.23 -0.34
C VAL A 119 -10.70 -12.21 -0.25
N TYR A 120 -10.54 -11.39 -1.28
CA TYR A 120 -9.55 -10.31 -1.33
C TYR A 120 -10.23 -8.94 -1.34
N TYR A 121 -9.62 -7.98 -0.66
CA TYR A 121 -10.03 -6.57 -0.63
C TYR A 121 -8.87 -5.66 -1.02
N LEU A 122 -9.11 -4.71 -1.91
CA LEU A 122 -8.23 -3.56 -2.06
C LEU A 122 -8.46 -2.61 -0.87
N THR A 123 -7.42 -2.36 -0.08
CA THR A 123 -7.50 -1.50 1.13
C THR A 123 -7.15 -0.04 0.86
N LEU A 124 -6.89 0.30 -0.40
CA LEU A 124 -6.75 1.67 -0.88
C LEU A 124 -8.13 2.24 -1.18
N VAL A 125 -8.36 3.49 -0.79
CA VAL A 125 -9.58 4.24 -1.11
C VAL A 125 -9.20 5.61 -1.67
N PRO A 126 -10.06 6.23 -2.51
CA PRO A 126 -9.77 7.54 -3.05
C PRO A 126 -9.82 8.62 -1.95
N HIS A 127 -8.89 9.56 -2.02
CA HIS A 127 -8.88 10.82 -1.30
C HIS A 127 -9.13 11.96 -2.29
N ASP A 128 -9.96 12.91 -1.89
CA ASP A 128 -10.39 14.01 -2.75
C ASP A 128 -9.35 15.16 -2.81
N ILE A 129 -8.36 15.14 -1.92
CA ILE A 129 -7.30 16.16 -1.89
C ILE A 129 -6.09 15.63 -2.63
N ASP A 130 -5.75 16.31 -3.72
CA ASP A 130 -4.52 16.04 -4.47
C ASP A 130 -3.29 16.30 -3.59
N HIS A 131 -2.22 15.55 -3.83
CA HIS A 131 -0.96 15.62 -3.08
C HIS A 131 -0.99 15.18 -1.62
N GLU A 132 -2.14 14.72 -1.11
CA GLU A 132 -2.27 14.19 0.25
C GLU A 132 -2.47 12.67 0.27
N TRP A 133 -1.75 12.02 1.18
CA TRP A 133 -1.83 10.59 1.43
C TRP A 133 -2.13 10.33 2.90
N ILE A 134 -3.11 9.47 3.19
CA ILE A 134 -3.47 9.10 4.57
C ILE A 134 -3.21 7.61 4.76
N ILE A 135 -2.09 7.28 5.40
CA ILE A 135 -1.72 5.91 5.72
C ILE A 135 -2.55 5.41 6.91
N GLY A 136 -3.44 4.45 6.63
CA GLY A 136 -4.27 3.80 7.63
C GLY A 136 -3.56 2.68 8.39
N ALA A 137 -4.23 2.17 9.41
CA ALA A 137 -3.72 1.16 10.34
C ALA A 137 -3.24 -0.13 9.68
N THR A 138 -3.90 -0.59 8.60
CA THR A 138 -3.53 -1.83 7.89
C THR A 138 -2.10 -1.73 7.36
N ILE A 139 -1.79 -0.63 6.68
CA ILE A 139 -0.47 -0.40 6.11
C ILE A 139 0.51 0.06 7.19
N ALA A 140 0.10 0.97 8.07
CA ALA A 140 0.97 1.54 9.09
C ALA A 140 1.51 0.47 10.06
N LYS A 141 0.72 -0.55 10.41
CA LYS A 141 1.18 -1.68 11.23
C LYS A 141 2.30 -2.45 10.56
N VAL A 142 2.18 -2.71 9.26
CA VAL A 142 3.22 -3.43 8.50
C VAL A 142 4.46 -2.56 8.32
N MET A 143 4.29 -1.24 8.11
CA MET A 143 5.39 -0.29 8.09
C MET A 143 6.18 -0.29 9.40
N HIS A 144 5.48 -0.14 10.53
CA HIS A 144 6.09 -0.12 11.85
C HIS A 144 6.89 -1.40 12.15
N LEU A 145 6.33 -2.57 11.85
CA LEU A 145 7.01 -3.86 12.06
C LEU A 145 8.29 -3.97 11.22
N LYS A 146 8.24 -3.61 9.94
CA LYS A 146 9.42 -3.66 9.06
C LYS A 146 10.51 -2.67 9.51
N MET A 147 10.10 -1.47 9.91
CA MET A 147 11.03 -0.46 10.44
C MET A 147 11.71 -0.92 11.74
N ALA A 148 10.94 -1.49 12.67
CA ALA A 148 11.49 -2.01 13.92
C ALA A 148 12.50 -3.15 13.67
N LEU A 149 12.21 -4.06 12.74
CA LEU A 149 13.12 -5.15 12.35
C LEU A 149 14.40 -4.64 11.66
N GLN A 150 14.30 -3.61 10.81
CA GLN A 150 15.47 -2.99 10.19
C GLN A 150 16.35 -2.26 11.21
N TYR A 151 15.75 -1.58 12.19
CA TYR A 151 16.49 -0.95 13.27
C TYR A 151 17.28 -1.99 14.08
N LEU A 152 16.65 -3.10 14.45
CA LEU A 152 17.31 -4.18 15.19
C LEU A 152 18.51 -4.77 14.43
N THR A 153 18.35 -5.08 13.15
CA THR A 153 19.43 -5.64 12.32
C THR A 153 20.57 -4.65 12.08
N THR A 154 20.27 -3.37 11.92
CA THR A 154 21.29 -2.31 11.77
C THR A 154 22.06 -2.12 13.08
N VAL A 155 21.38 -2.11 14.22
CA VAL A 155 22.01 -1.96 15.54
C VAL A 155 22.88 -3.18 15.87
N GLU A 156 22.37 -4.42 15.73
CA GLU A 156 23.15 -5.64 15.96
C GLU A 156 24.36 -5.76 15.02
N GLY A 157 24.20 -5.43 13.74
CA GLY A 157 25.30 -5.41 12.77
C GLY A 157 26.39 -4.38 13.10
N THR A 158 26.03 -3.27 13.77
CA THR A 158 26.98 -2.24 14.20
C THR A 158 27.73 -2.66 15.48
N PHE A 159 27.09 -3.43 16.37
CA PHE A 159 27.73 -4.00 17.55
C PHE A 159 28.69 -5.16 17.21
N LEU A 160 28.38 -5.96 16.19
CA LEU A 160 29.24 -7.08 15.75
C LEU A 160 30.46 -6.63 14.93
N LYS A 161 30.43 -5.45 14.29
CA LYS A 161 31.58 -4.87 13.57
C LYS A 161 32.57 -4.11 14.46
N LYS A 162 32.32 -4.03 15.78
CA LYS A 162 33.17 -3.34 16.77
C LYS A 162 34.00 -4.30 17.65
N LYS A 163 34.28 -5.52 17.19
CA LYS A 163 35.22 -6.44 17.85
C LYS A 163 36.41 -6.76 16.97
#